data_AF-A0A644VUY0-F1
#
_entry.id   AF-A0A644VUY0-F1
#
_cell.length_a   1.000
_cell.length_b   1.000
_cell.length_c   1.000
_cell.angle_alpha   90.00
_cell.angle_beta   90.00
_cell.angle_gamma   90.00
#
_symmetry.space_group_name_H-M   'P 1'
#
loop_
_entity.id
_entity.type
_entity.pdbx_description
1 polymer ?
#
loop_
_entity_poly.entity_id
_entity_poly.type
_entity_poly.pdbx_seq_one_letter_code
_entity_poly.pdbx_strand_id
1 'polypeptide(L)'
;MLIYVKGLIGKLFKILPLRENEEKSLNEYLDSLWMEMSGAYMTFPILQESSEYVSALNIVGYLTTHSVSPKQCKREVFKAIGLVEKLSIQAGGDADD
;
A
#
# COMPACT_ATOMS: atom_id res chain seq x y z
N MET A 1 9.87 3.96 10.93
CA MET A 1 8.62 3.28 10.55
C MET A 1 7.50 4.27 10.20
N LEU A 2 7.05 5.16 11.10
CA LEU A 2 5.93 6.08 10.84
C LEU A 2 6.06 6.91 9.55
N ILE A 3 7.24 7.49 9.29
CA ILE A 3 7.51 8.25 8.06
C ILE A 3 7.32 7.38 6.80
N TYR A 4 7.75 6.12 6.86
CA TYR A 4 7.60 5.17 5.76
C TYR A 4 6.13 4.85 5.51
N VAL A 5 5.36 4.54 6.55
CA VAL A 5 3.92 4.22 6.44
C VAL A 5 3.15 5.42 5.86
N LYS A 6 3.42 6.64 6.34
CA LYS A 6 2.83 7.86 5.76
C LYS A 6 3.20 8.04 4.28
N GLY A 7 4.42 7.70 3.89
CA GLY A 7 4.87 7.74 2.50
C GLY A 7 4.12 6.76 1.58
N LEU A 8 3.67 5.61 2.10
CA LEU A 8 2.91 4.63 1.32
C LEU A 8 1.55 5.18 0.86
N ILE A 9 0.92 6.07 1.62
CA ILE A 9 -0.36 6.68 1.25
C ILE A 9 -0.26 7.35 -0.13
N GLY A 10 0.77 8.20 -0.32
CA GLY A 10 1.01 8.86 -1.61
C GLY A 10 1.31 7.89 -2.75
N LYS A 11 2.02 6.79 -2.46
CA LYS A 11 2.31 5.74 -3.45
C LYS A 11 1.04 4.98 -3.86
N LEU A 12 0.19 4.63 -2.90
CA LEU A 12 -1.09 4.00 -3.17
C LEU A 12 -2.01 4.92 -3.99
N PHE A 13 -2.09 6.21 -3.64
CA PHE A 13 -2.85 7.18 -4.43
C PHE A 13 -2.39 7.26 -5.89
N LYS A 14 -1.08 7.15 -6.15
CA LYS A 14 -0.51 7.19 -7.52
C LYS A 14 -1.01 6.05 -8.41
N ILE A 15 -1.47 4.93 -7.85
CA ILE A 15 -2.06 3.82 -8.63
C ILE A 15 -3.31 4.29 -9.40
N LEU A 16 -4.12 5.19 -8.82
CA LEU A 16 -5.38 5.65 -9.41
C LEU A 16 -5.18 6.35 -10.76
N PRO A 17 -4.41 7.44 -10.88
CA PRO A 17 -4.22 8.12 -12.17
C PRO A 17 -3.47 7.24 -13.18
N LEU A 18 -2.55 6.37 -12.74
CA LEU A 18 -1.88 5.44 -13.65
C LEU A 18 -2.87 4.43 -14.27
N ARG A 19 -3.85 3.96 -13.50
CA ARG A 19 -4.91 3.10 -14.00
C ARG A 19 -5.91 3.84 -14.89
N GLU A 20 -6.35 5.03 -14.47
CA GLU A 20 -7.34 5.83 -15.19
C GLU A 20 -6.83 6.31 -16.56
N ASN A 21 -5.53 6.57 -16.68
CA ASN A 21 -4.88 6.99 -17.92
C ASN A 21 -4.33 5.81 -18.75
N GLU A 22 -4.58 4.56 -18.34
CA GLU A 22 -4.07 3.34 -19.01
C GLU A 22 -2.55 3.38 -19.24
N GLU A 23 -1.80 3.89 -18.26
CA GLU A 23 -0.36 4.07 -18.36
C GLU A 23 0.36 2.72 -18.47
N LYS A 24 1.22 2.58 -19.48
CA LYS A 24 2.00 1.35 -19.72
C LYS A 24 2.89 0.99 -18.54
N SER A 25 3.32 2.00 -17.77
CA SER A 25 4.19 1.86 -16.61
C SER A 25 3.46 1.40 -15.34
N LEU A 26 2.13 1.25 -15.36
CA LEU A 26 1.36 0.87 -14.17
C LEU A 26 1.80 -0.48 -13.59
N ASN A 27 2.04 -1.49 -14.44
CA ASN A 27 2.42 -2.82 -13.97
C ASN A 27 3.81 -2.80 -13.32
N GLU A 28 4.77 -2.09 -13.93
CA GLU A 28 6.11 -1.88 -13.35
C GLU A 28 6.04 -1.12 -12.02
N TYR A 29 5.15 -0.13 -11.94
CA TYR A 29 4.92 0.62 -10.71
C TYR A 29 4.35 -0.24 -9.59
N LEU A 30 3.34 -1.07 -9.89
CA LEU A 30 2.72 -1.98 -8.93
C LEU A 30 3.72 -3.03 -8.43
N ASP A 31 4.51 -3.62 -9.34
CA ASP A 31 5.54 -4.58 -8.98
C ASP A 31 6.61 -3.95 -8.08
N SER A 32 7.11 -2.77 -8.45
CA SER A 32 8.08 -2.03 -7.62
C SER A 32 7.51 -1.70 -6.24
N LEU A 33 6.25 -1.30 -6.15
CA LEU A 33 5.59 -0.98 -4.87
C LEU A 33 5.41 -2.25 -4.03
N TRP A 34 5.01 -3.35 -4.64
CA TRP A 34 4.83 -4.64 -3.97
C TRP A 34 6.16 -5.18 -3.43
N MET A 35 7.23 -5.10 -4.22
CA MET A 35 8.59 -5.46 -3.79
C MET A 35 9.05 -4.61 -2.60
N GLU A 36 8.84 -3.29 -2.67
CA GLU A 36 9.20 -2.37 -1.58
C GLU A 36 8.45 -2.72 -0.29
N MET A 37 7.13 -2.93 -0.37
CA MET A 37 6.33 -3.27 0.80
C MET A 37 6.70 -4.65 1.37
N SER A 38 7.00 -5.61 0.50
CA SER A 38 7.46 -6.95 0.94
C SER A 38 8.81 -6.90 1.63
N GLY A 39 9.74 -6.05 1.15
CA GLY A 39 11.07 -5.86 1.75
C GLY A 39 11.05 -5.05 3.04
N ALA A 40 10.01 -4.25 3.29
CA ALA A 40 9.94 -3.35 4.43
C ALA A 40 10.02 -4.07 5.78
N TYR A 41 9.60 -5.34 5.84
CA TYR A 41 9.69 -6.18 7.03
C TYR A 41 11.13 -6.41 7.51
N MET A 42 12.11 -6.42 6.59
CA MET A 42 13.52 -6.56 6.96
C MET A 42 14.01 -5.33 7.73
N THR A 43 13.43 -4.16 7.45
CA THR A 43 13.76 -2.89 8.11
C THR A 43 12.90 -2.65 9.35
N PHE A 44 11.62 -3.03 9.29
CA PHE A 44 10.63 -2.83 10.35
C PHE A 44 9.87 -4.15 10.63
N PRO A 45 10.44 -5.08 11.41
CA PRO A 45 9.85 -6.40 11.66
C PRO A 45 8.41 -6.36 12.18
N ILE A 46 8.06 -5.36 13.00
CA ILE A 46 6.71 -5.16 13.54
C ILE A 46 5.62 -5.03 12.47
N LEU A 47 5.96 -4.65 11.23
CA LEU A 47 5.00 -4.60 10.13
C LEU A 47 4.48 -6.00 9.75
N GLN A 48 5.24 -7.08 10.03
CA GLN A 48 4.79 -8.46 9.80
C GLN A 48 3.62 -8.86 10.70
N GLU A 49 3.52 -8.25 11.88
CA GLU A 49 2.48 -8.50 12.87
C GLU A 49 1.25 -7.60 12.67
N SER A 50 1.39 -6.53 11.86
CA SER A 50 0.29 -5.62 11.54
C SER A 50 -0.64 -6.21 10.48
N SER A 51 -1.84 -6.57 10.91
CA SER A 51 -2.91 -7.04 10.02
C SER A 51 -3.27 -6.03 8.93
N GLU A 52 -3.22 -4.73 9.26
CA GLU A 52 -3.46 -3.61 8.38
C GLU A 52 -2.41 -3.56 7.27
N TYR A 53 -1.12 -3.67 7.65
CA TYR A 53 -0.02 -3.64 6.70
C TYR A 53 -0.04 -4.85 5.78
N VAL A 54 -0.20 -6.06 6.32
CA VAL A 54 -0.26 -7.30 5.53
C VAL A 54 -1.45 -7.27 4.57
N SER A 55 -2.60 -6.76 5.01
CA SER A 55 -3.78 -6.60 4.15
C SER A 55 -3.53 -5.61 3.01
N ALA A 56 -2.87 -4.48 3.28
CA ALA A 56 -2.49 -3.52 2.25
C ALA A 56 -1.47 -4.12 1.25
N LEU A 57 -0.47 -4.85 1.74
CA LEU A 57 0.51 -5.57 0.89
C LEU A 57 -0.19 -6.57 -0.03
N ASN A 58 -1.12 -7.36 0.50
CA ASN A 58 -1.87 -8.35 -0.28
C ASN A 58 -2.73 -7.70 -1.37
N ILE A 59 -3.33 -6.54 -1.09
CA ILE A 59 -4.07 -5.77 -2.10
C ILE A 59 -3.13 -5.37 -3.24
N VAL A 60 -1.97 -4.79 -2.95
CA VAL A 60 -1.01 -4.38 -3.99
C VAL A 60 -0.50 -5.59 -4.78
N GLY A 61 -0.18 -6.70 -4.10
CA GLY A 61 0.24 -7.95 -4.76
C GLY A 61 -0.84 -8.54 -5.68
N TYR A 62 -2.11 -8.48 -5.27
CA TYR A 62 -3.23 -8.91 -6.10
C TYR A 62 -3.36 -8.04 -7.36
N LEU A 63 -3.26 -6.71 -7.21
CA LEU A 63 -3.32 -5.76 -8.33
C LEU A 63 -2.16 -5.94 -9.34
N THR A 64 -1.02 -6.48 -8.90
CA THR A 64 0.15 -6.76 -9.73
C THR A 64 -0.04 -8.00 -10.60
N THR A 65 -0.72 -9.02 -10.08
CA THR A 65 -0.82 -10.36 -10.70
C THR A 65 -2.15 -10.63 -11.41
N HIS A 66 -3.17 -9.79 -11.18
CA HIS A 66 -4.52 -9.99 -11.70
C HIS A 66 -5.03 -8.75 -12.44
N SER A 67 -5.75 -9.00 -13.54
CA SER A 67 -6.50 -7.96 -14.22
C SER A 67 -7.77 -7.61 -13.43
N VAL A 68 -7.99 -6.33 -13.17
CA VAL A 68 -9.15 -5.81 -12.46
C VAL A 68 -9.76 -4.64 -13.23
N SER A 69 -11.07 -4.43 -13.09
CA SER A 69 -11.71 -3.23 -13.64
C SER A 69 -11.19 -1.96 -12.93
N PRO A 70 -11.24 -0.79 -13.59
CA PRO A 70 -10.90 0.49 -12.94
C PRO A 70 -11.69 0.73 -11.64
N LYS A 71 -12.96 0.33 -11.60
CA LYS A 71 -13.81 0.42 -10.40
C LYS A 71 -13.30 -0.45 -9.24
N GLN A 72 -12.91 -1.70 -9.53
CA GLN A 72 -12.33 -2.60 -8.53
C GLN A 72 -10.98 -2.05 -8.07
N CYS A 73 -10.11 -1.63 -8.99
CA CYS A 73 -8.82 -1.02 -8.68
C CYS A 73 -8.98 0.15 -7.71
N LYS A 74 -9.87 1.10 -8.03
CA LYS A 74 -10.15 2.26 -7.19
C LYS A 74 -10.60 1.85 -5.78
N ARG A 75 -11.56 0.93 -5.68
CA ARG A 75 -12.08 0.46 -4.40
C ARG A 75 -10.99 -0.18 -3.53
N GLU A 76 -10.19 -1.09 -4.10
CA GLU A 76 -9.15 -1.77 -3.34
C GLU A 76 -7.99 -0.82 -2.97
N VAL A 77 -7.63 0.13 -3.84
CA VAL A 77 -6.62 1.16 -3.51
C VAL A 77 -7.07 2.03 -2.34
N PHE A 78 -8.32 2.51 -2.33
CA PHE A 78 -8.84 3.27 -1.19
C PHE A 78 -8.91 2.44 0.10
N LYS A 79 -9.24 1.15 -0.01
CA LYS A 79 -9.19 0.23 1.12
C LYS A 79 -7.76 0.12 1.68
N ALA A 80 -6.74 -0.05 0.82
CA ALA A 80 -5.35 -0.10 1.23
C ALA A 80 -4.89 1.21 1.90
N ILE A 81 -5.30 2.37 1.35
CA ILE A 81 -5.00 3.68 1.95
C ILE A 81 -5.57 3.77 3.37
N GLY A 82 -6.84 3.42 3.57
CA GLY A 82 -7.46 3.46 4.90
C GLY A 82 -6.79 2.53 5.92
N LEU A 83 -6.29 1.37 5.48
CA LEU A 83 -5.51 0.46 6.34
C LEU A 83 -4.17 1.09 6.77
N VAL A 84 -3.46 1.71 5.83
CA VAL A 84 -2.17 2.39 6.07
C VAL A 84 -2.34 3.65 6.93
N GLU A 85 -3.43 4.39 6.76
CA GLU A 85 -3.80 5.53 7.61
C GLU A 85 -4.08 5.08 9.04
N LYS A 86 -4.88 4.03 9.22
CA LYS A 86 -5.17 3.45 10.55
C LYS A 86 -3.87 3.03 11.25
N LEU A 87 -2.97 2.35 10.54
CA LEU A 87 -1.66 1.96 11.05
C LEU A 87 -0.81 3.17 11.44
N SER A 88 -0.84 4.25 10.64
CA SER A 88 -0.10 5.48 10.93
C SER A 88 -0.58 6.17 12.21
N ILE A 89 -1.89 6.11 12.49
CA ILE A 89 -2.47 6.65 13.72
C ILE A 89 -2.05 5.81 14.93
N GLN A 90 -2.15 4.49 14.84
CA GLN A 90 -1.74 3.57 15.91
C GLN A 90 -0.26 3.75 16.26
N ALA A 91 0.63 3.71 15.25
CA ALA A 91 2.06 3.89 15.45
C ALA A 91 2.48 5.32 15.88
N GLY A 92 1.59 6.31 15.74
CA GLY A 92 1.81 7.68 16.22
C GLY A 92 1.27 7.91 17.64
N GLY A 93 0.23 7.18 18.05
CA GLY A 93 -0.34 7.25 19.40
C GLY A 93 0.52 6.58 20.45
N ASP A 94 1.25 5.51 20.09
CA ASP A 94 2.18 4.82 20.99
C ASP A 94 3.45 5.64 21.34
N ALA A 95 3.62 6.85 20.78
CA ALA A 95 4.77 7.72 21.04
C ALA A 95 4.53 8.77 22.16
N ASP A 96 3.29 8.88 22.65
CA ASP A 96 2.87 9.88 23.65
C ASP A 96 2.50 9.28 25.03
N ASP A 97 2.71 7.97 25.25
CA ASP A 97 2.51 7.27 26.55
C ASP A 97 3.81 6.72 27.15
#